data_AF-A0AAN6N336-F1
#
_entry.id   AF-A0AAN6N336-F1
#
_cell.length_a   1.000
_cell.length_b   1.000
_cell.length_c   1.000
_cell.angle_alpha   90.00
_cell.angle_beta   90.00
_cell.angle_gamma   90.00
#
_symmetry.space_group_name_H-M   'P 1'
#
loop_
_entity.id
_entity.type
_entity.pdbx_description
1 polymer ?
#
loop_
_entity_poly.entity_id
_entity_poly.type
_entity_poly.pdbx_seq_one_letter_code
_entity_poly.pdbx_strand_id
1 'polypeptide(L)'
;AMAHVTPAFTWKLAALMLNTLLSKYQSYSRIEGKDFLKPEKDKQLRPLPKDWALRGLVWVADYFLNGWFSNNKLDEDERHIEIASHAERRKERILYLGC
;
A
#
# COMPACT_ATOMS: atom_id res chain seq x y z
N ALA A 1 5.96 21.04 -2.94
CA ALA A 1 5.82 19.64 -3.39
C ALA A 1 4.62 19.46 -4.34
N MET A 2 3.36 19.56 -3.88
CA MET A 2 2.17 19.35 -4.73
C MET A 2 2.10 20.27 -5.96
N ALA A 3 2.51 21.54 -5.84
CA ALA A 3 2.56 22.49 -6.96
C ALA A 3 3.42 22.03 -8.15
N HIS A 4 4.39 21.13 -7.94
CA HIS A 4 5.21 20.57 -9.02
C HIS A 4 4.59 19.30 -9.64
N VAL A 5 3.74 18.60 -8.90
CA VAL A 5 3.08 17.36 -9.35
C VAL A 5 1.81 17.70 -10.10
N THR A 6 1.02 18.65 -9.60
CA THR A 6 -0.31 18.98 -10.11
C THR A 6 -0.37 19.21 -11.63
N PRO A 7 0.55 19.97 -12.25
CA PRO A 7 0.47 20.28 -13.69
C PRO A 7 0.72 19.08 -14.60
N ALA A 8 1.57 18.14 -14.19
CA ALA A 8 1.99 17.00 -15.01
C ALA A 8 1.21 15.71 -14.68
N PHE A 9 0.55 15.67 -13.52
CA PHE A 9 -0.11 14.46 -13.05
C PHE A 9 -1.53 14.32 -13.64
N THR A 10 -1.86 13.10 -14.06
CA THR A 10 -3.13 12.78 -14.74
C THR A 10 -4.25 12.50 -13.74
N TRP A 11 -4.64 13.52 -12.96
CA TRP A 11 -5.66 13.40 -11.89
C TRP A 11 -6.95 12.73 -12.34
N LYS A 12 -7.42 13.02 -13.56
CA LYS A 12 -8.63 12.41 -14.12
C LYS A 12 -8.50 10.89 -14.27
N LEU A 13 -7.34 10.40 -14.71
CA LEU A 13 -7.07 8.97 -14.85
C LEU A 13 -6.90 8.31 -13.49
N ALA A 14 -6.24 8.99 -12.55
CA ALA A 14 -6.12 8.52 -11.17
C ALA A 14 -7.51 8.37 -10.51
N ALA A 15 -8.37 9.37 -10.63
CA ALA A 15 -9.75 9.32 -10.13
C ALA A 15 -10.57 8.21 -10.80
N LEU A 16 -10.44 8.04 -12.12
CA LEU A 16 -11.11 6.95 -12.85
C LEU A 16 -10.66 5.56 -12.34
N MET A 17 -9.35 5.38 -12.14
CA MET A 17 -8.79 4.15 -11.60
C MET A 17 -9.30 3.89 -10.17
N LEU A 18 -9.26 4.90 -9.30
CA LEU A 18 -9.75 4.79 -7.91
C LEU A 18 -11.23 4.41 -7.88
N ASN A 19 -12.08 5.08 -8.65
CA ASN A 19 -13.51 4.77 -8.72
C ASN A 19 -13.77 3.35 -9.25
N THR A 20 -12.98 2.90 -10.22
CA THR A 20 -13.07 1.54 -10.75
C THR A 20 -12.71 0.50 -9.70
N LEU A 21 -11.65 0.73 -8.93
CA LEU A 21 -11.26 -0.16 -7.82
C LEU A 21 -12.30 -0.14 -6.69
N LEU A 22 -12.79 1.06 -6.33
CA LEU A 22 -13.74 1.26 -5.24
C LEU A 22 -15.06 0.55 -5.51
N SER A 23 -15.56 0.57 -6.75
CA SER A 23 -16.81 -0.10 -7.14
C SER A 23 -16.85 -1.61 -6.84
N LYS A 24 -15.68 -2.24 -6.71
CA LYS A 24 -15.53 -3.68 -6.42
C LYS A 24 -15.09 -3.95 -4.98
N TYR A 25 -14.81 -2.91 -4.20
CA TYR A 25 -14.28 -3.03 -2.85
C TYR A 25 -15.41 -2.99 -1.82
N GLN A 26 -15.39 -3.92 -0.87
CA GLN A 26 -16.52 -4.14 0.05
C GLN A 26 -16.30 -3.55 1.46
N SER A 27 -15.05 -3.28 1.85
CA SER A 27 -14.68 -2.99 3.24
C SER A 27 -14.22 -1.53 3.45
N TYR A 28 -15.09 -0.56 3.17
CA TYR A 28 -14.79 0.88 3.22
C TYR A 28 -14.12 1.35 4.53
N SER A 29 -14.56 0.80 5.67
CA SER A 29 -13.98 1.14 6.99
C SER A 29 -12.47 0.85 7.12
N ARG A 30 -11.93 -0.05 6.30
CA ARG A 30 -10.49 -0.35 6.28
C ARG A 30 -9.69 0.73 5.56
N ILE A 31 -10.23 1.34 4.51
CA ILE A 31 -9.54 2.34 3.69
C ILE A 31 -9.76 3.78 4.20
N GLU A 32 -10.85 4.03 4.92
CA GLU A 32 -11.15 5.33 5.55
C GLU A 32 -10.47 5.51 6.93
N GLY A 33 -9.88 4.44 7.46
CA GLY A 33 -9.19 4.48 8.75
C GLY A 33 -7.99 5.43 8.74
N LYS A 34 -7.70 6.08 9.88
CA LYS A 34 -6.50 6.91 10.03
C LYS A 34 -5.22 6.08 10.21
N ASP A 35 -5.38 4.84 10.68
CA ASP A 35 -4.28 3.92 10.87
C ASP A 35 -3.87 3.29 9.54
N PHE A 36 -2.57 3.16 9.32
CA PHE A 36 -2.03 2.42 8.19
C PHE A 36 -2.57 0.98 8.17
N LEU A 37 -2.92 0.48 6.98
CA LEU A 37 -3.56 -0.82 6.76
C LEU A 37 -2.81 -1.99 7.41
N LYS A 38 -3.23 -2.33 8.64
CA LYS A 38 -2.76 -3.52 9.35
C LYS A 38 -3.33 -4.79 8.68
N PRO A 39 -2.61 -5.92 8.74
CA PRO A 39 -3.17 -7.21 8.40
C PRO A 39 -4.44 -7.47 9.21
N GLU A 40 -5.36 -8.27 8.66
CA GLU A 40 -6.46 -8.81 9.46
C GLU A 40 -5.92 -9.62 10.64
N LYS A 41 -6.73 -9.72 11.70
CA LYS A 41 -6.43 -10.60 12.83
C LYS A 41 -6.11 -12.00 12.26
N ASP A 42 -5.04 -12.61 12.78
CA ASP A 42 -4.52 -13.93 12.39
C ASP A 42 -3.75 -14.03 11.06
N LYS A 43 -3.67 -12.96 10.26
CA LYS A 43 -2.79 -12.94 9.07
C LYS A 43 -1.39 -12.43 9.41
N GLN A 44 -0.37 -13.19 9.01
CA GLN A 44 1.01 -12.76 9.16
C GLN A 44 1.26 -11.48 8.35
N LEU A 45 1.96 -10.52 8.98
CA LEU A 45 2.42 -9.32 8.30
C LEU A 45 3.45 -9.70 7.22
N ARG A 46 3.05 -9.56 5.96
CA ARG A 46 3.93 -9.70 4.79
C ARG A 46 3.91 -8.38 4.01
N PRO A 47 4.96 -7.54 4.15
CA PRO A 47 5.15 -6.36 3.31
C PRO A 47 5.18 -6.73 1.83
N LEU A 48 4.75 -5.80 0.97
CA LEU A 48 4.86 -5.99 -0.48
C LEU A 48 6.34 -5.97 -0.91
N PRO A 49 6.71 -6.58 -2.04
CA PRO A 49 8.06 -6.49 -2.59
C PRO A 49 8.53 -5.03 -2.75
N LYS A 50 7.61 -4.15 -3.19
CA LYS A 50 7.87 -2.72 -3.29
C LYS A 50 8.13 -2.05 -1.92
N ASP A 51 7.52 -2.52 -0.84
CA ASP A 51 7.76 -1.98 0.50
C ASP A 51 9.21 -2.23 0.91
N TRP A 52 9.74 -3.43 0.64
CA TRP A 52 11.14 -3.77 0.87
C TRP A 52 12.08 -2.93 0.02
N ALA A 53 11.77 -2.73 -1.27
CA ALA A 53 12.55 -1.89 -2.17
C ALA A 53 12.58 -0.41 -1.75
N LEU A 54 11.54 0.08 -1.06
CA LEU A 54 11.48 1.46 -0.56
C LEU A 54 12.17 1.64 0.80
N ARG A 55 12.46 0.55 1.51
CA ARG A 55 13.04 0.61 2.86
C ARG A 55 14.37 1.37 2.84
N GLY A 56 14.50 2.36 3.73
CA GLY A 56 15.72 3.16 3.88
C GLY A 56 15.72 4.47 3.07
N LEU A 57 14.72 4.69 2.22
CA LEU A 57 14.56 5.98 1.54
C LEU A 57 13.99 7.00 2.54
N VAL A 58 14.61 8.18 2.62
CA VAL A 58 14.23 9.22 3.61
C VAL A 58 12.78 9.65 3.47
N TRP A 59 12.25 9.72 2.24
CA TRP A 59 10.89 10.15 1.97
C TRP A 59 9.79 9.14 2.34
N VAL A 60 10.14 7.92 2.77
CA VAL A 60 9.18 6.94 3.30
C VAL A 60 9.31 6.70 4.81
N ALA A 61 10.10 7.51 5.51
CA ALA A 61 10.37 7.32 6.94
C ALA A 61 9.08 7.22 7.78
N ASP A 62 8.11 8.09 7.51
CA ASP A 62 6.82 8.14 8.22
C ASP A 62 5.70 7.37 7.52
N TYR A 63 6.02 6.66 6.44
CA TYR A 63 5.01 5.95 5.65
C TYR A 63 4.64 4.59 6.27
N PHE A 64 5.60 3.86 6.84
CA PHE A 64 5.38 2.51 7.37
C PHE A 64 5.17 2.52 8.89
N LEU A 65 4.38 1.58 9.41
CA LEU A 65 4.25 1.39 10.86
C LEU A 65 5.54 0.86 11.48
N ASN A 66 5.75 1.17 12.76
CA ASN A 66 6.80 0.52 13.55
C ASN A 66 6.62 -1.01 13.51
N GLY A 67 7.72 -1.70 13.22
CA GLY A 67 7.73 -3.16 13.08
C GLY A 67 7.22 -3.69 11.74
N TRP A 68 6.95 -2.82 10.74
CA TRP A 68 6.47 -3.24 9.41
C TRP A 68 7.37 -4.32 8.77
N PHE A 69 8.68 -4.18 8.95
CA PHE A 69 9.71 -5.05 8.39
C PHE A 69 10.27 -6.08 9.38
N SER A 70 9.60 -6.31 10.53
CA SER A 70 10.10 -7.22 11.57
C SER A 70 9.87 -8.71 11.29
N ASN A 71 9.23 -9.05 10.17
CA ASN A 71 8.99 -10.44 9.81
C ASN A 71 10.28 -11.13 9.30
N ASN A 72 11.00 -11.77 10.21
CA ASN A 72 12.23 -12.50 9.91
C ASN A 72 12.01 -13.91 9.35
N LYS A 73 10.75 -14.34 9.11
CA LYS A 73 10.47 -15.69 8.58
C LYS A 73 10.69 -15.82 7.08
N LEU A 74 10.70 -14.69 6.36
CA LEU A 74 10.97 -14.67 4.92
C LEU A 74 12.46 -14.43 4.70
N ASP A 75 13.07 -15.27 3.87
CA ASP A 75 14.42 -15.01 3.38
C ASP A 75 14.45 -13.78 2.45
N GLU A 76 15.64 -13.42 1.96
CA GLU A 76 15.79 -12.24 1.11
C GLU A 76 15.07 -12.39 -0.24
N ASP A 77 15.17 -13.56 -0.86
CA ASP A 77 14.61 -13.80 -2.20
C ASP A 77 13.07 -13.82 -2.14
N GLU A 78 12.49 -14.46 -1.13
CA GLU A 78 11.04 -14.56 -0.91
C GLU A 78 10.36 -13.20 -0.71
N ARG A 79 11.09 -12.21 -0.19
CA ARG A 79 10.58 -10.82 -0.01
C ARG A 79 10.31 -10.14 -1.34
N HIS A 80 11.01 -10.54 -2.40
CA HIS A 80 10.93 -9.93 -3.72
C HIS A 80 9.94 -10.65 -4.65
N ILE A 81 9.41 -11.80 -4.24
CA ILE A 81 8.44 -12.58 -5.01
C ILE A 81 7.05 -11.98 -4.90
N GLU A 82 6.43 -11.70 -6.05
CA GLU A 82 5.04 -11.30 -6.13
C GLU A 82 4.12 -12.52 -6.08
N ILE A 83 3.17 -12.54 -5.13
CA ILE A 83 2.18 -13.61 -4.99
C ILE A 83 0.75 -13.10 -5.20
N ALA A 84 -0.19 -14.00 -5.48
CA ALA A 84 -1.57 -13.63 -5.80
C ALA A 84 -2.24 -12.76 -4.71
N SER A 85 -1.94 -13.01 -3.42
CA SER A 85 -2.51 -12.22 -2.32
C SER A 85 -2.03 -10.76 -2.28
N HIS A 86 -0.90 -10.43 -2.94
CA HIS A 86 -0.43 -9.06 -3.03
C HIS A 86 -1.33 -8.19 -3.91
N ALA A 87 -2.05 -8.76 -4.89
CA ALA A 87 -2.93 -8.01 -5.76
C ALA A 87 -4.02 -7.28 -4.96
N GLU A 88 -4.69 -7.98 -4.04
CA GLU A 88 -5.72 -7.37 -3.18
C GLU A 88 -5.13 -6.37 -2.20
N ARG A 89 -3.95 -6.65 -1.63
CA ARG A 89 -3.24 -5.71 -0.75
C ARG A 89 -2.83 -4.42 -1.48
N ARG A 90 -2.42 -4.52 -2.75
CA ARG A 90 -2.08 -3.36 -3.59
C ARG A 90 -3.32 -2.52 -3.89
N LYS A 91 -4.45 -3.15 -4.22
CA LYS A 91 -5.72 -2.43 -4.42
C LYS A 91 -6.14 -1.70 -3.15
N GLU A 92 -6.13 -2.38 -2.01
CA GLU A 92 -6.47 -1.78 -0.72
C GLU A 92 -5.56 -0.60 -0.37
N ARG A 93 -4.24 -0.75 -0.60
CA ARG A 93 -3.28 0.35 -0.38
C ARG A 93 -3.56 1.57 -1.26
N ILE A 94 -3.82 1.34 -2.54
CA ILE A 94 -4.09 2.42 -3.50
C ILE A 94 -5.37 3.17 -3.10
N LEU A 95 -6.41 2.44 -2.68
CA LEU A 95 -7.65 3.04 -2.19
C LEU A 95 -7.42 3.84 -0.91
N TYR A 96 -6.70 3.29 0.07
CA TYR A 96 -6.33 4.00 1.30
C TYR A 96 -5.59 5.31 1.04
N LEU A 97 -4.67 5.34 0.06
CA LEU A 97 -3.94 6.56 -0.30
C LEU A 97 -4.79 7.58 -1.09
N GLY A 98 -5.92 7.15 -1.65
CA GLY A 98 -6.84 7.98 -2.40
C GLY A 98 -8.01 8.52 -1.57
N CYS A 99 -8.20 8.03 -0.34
CA CYS A 99 -9.15 8.54 0.65
C CYS A 99 -8.59 9.80 1.33
#